data_AF-A0A2P4Z6X4-F1
#
_entry.id   AF-A0A2P4Z6X4-F1
#
_cell.length_a   1.000
_cell.length_b   1.000
_cell.length_c   1.000
_cell.angle_alpha   90.00
_cell.angle_beta   90.00
_cell.angle_gamma   90.00
#
_symmetry.space_group_name_H-M   'P 1'
#
loop_
_entity.id
_entity.type
_entity.pdbx_description
1 polymer ?
#
loop_
_entity_poly.entity_id
_entity_poly.type
_entity_poly.pdbx_seq_one_letter_code
_entity_poly.pdbx_strand_id
1 'polypeptide(L)'
;MEGATADWFSSILKDRQKPLNQQTQLTKDMFKSYKEFKNQLEKSFRITNEAQEAEKKLRDLRQKGPCYKHTSTFIQLLTKVNWTEESKKEMYYYSLKPEVKDEIYKTDQQAVSFTNLTQEAIKIDNRQWERKQERKAEKTGNPVKHHP
;
A
#
# COMPACT_ATOMS: atom_id res chain seq x y z
N MET A 1 -29.43 0.44 4.16
CA MET A 1 -28.51 -0.71 4.08
C MET A 1 -27.61 -0.61 5.29
N GLU A 2 -27.82 -1.43 6.31
CA GLU A 2 -26.87 -1.55 7.41
C GLU A 2 -25.59 -2.24 6.86
N GLY A 3 -24.41 -1.81 7.29
CA GLY A 3 -23.14 -2.30 6.74
C GLY A 3 -22.80 -3.74 7.18
N ALA A 4 -21.82 -4.37 6.53
CA ALA A 4 -21.39 -5.75 6.81
C ALA A 4 -21.09 -6.03 8.31
N THR A 5 -20.65 -5.02 9.07
CA THR A 5 -20.46 -5.12 10.52
C THR A 5 -21.77 -5.30 11.28
N ALA A 6 -22.84 -4.62 10.89
CA ALA A 6 -24.15 -4.72 11.52
C ALA A 6 -24.82 -6.07 11.23
N ASP A 7 -24.69 -6.59 10.00
CA ASP A 7 -25.18 -7.93 9.64
C ASP A 7 -24.44 -9.03 10.40
N TRP A 8 -23.13 -8.90 10.54
CA TRP A 8 -22.30 -9.80 11.34
C TRP A 8 -22.72 -9.76 12.82
N PHE A 9 -22.83 -8.56 13.42
CA PHE A 9 -23.26 -8.41 14.81
C PHE A 9 -24.66 -8.97 15.04
N SER A 10 -25.59 -8.70 14.13
CA SER A 10 -26.97 -9.21 14.19
C SER A 10 -27.00 -10.74 14.15
N SER A 11 -26.12 -11.37 13.38
CA SER A 11 -26.01 -12.83 13.32
C SER A 11 -25.50 -13.42 14.63
N ILE A 12 -24.48 -12.80 15.25
CA ILE A 12 -23.97 -13.22 16.55
C ILE A 12 -25.01 -13.03 17.66
N LEU A 13 -25.76 -11.91 17.64
CA LEU A 13 -26.82 -11.64 18.61
C LEU A 13 -27.98 -12.63 18.48
N LYS A 14 -28.37 -13.00 17.26
CA LYS A 14 -29.36 -14.05 17.00
C LYS A 14 -28.87 -15.41 17.51
N ASP A 15 -27.61 -15.76 17.30
CA ASP A 15 -27.04 -17.00 17.79
C ASP A 15 -27.00 -17.04 19.33
N ARG A 16 -26.69 -15.91 19.98
CA ARG A 16 -26.68 -15.78 21.44
C ARG A 16 -28.04 -16.03 22.10
N GLN A 17 -29.14 -15.79 21.38
CA GLN A 17 -30.49 -16.06 21.87
C GLN A 17 -30.82 -17.56 21.92
N LYS A 18 -30.03 -18.41 21.26
CA LYS A 18 -30.20 -19.86 21.29
C LYS A 18 -29.72 -20.47 22.62
N PRO A 19 -30.22 -21.66 22.99
CA PRO A 19 -29.68 -22.44 24.09
C PRO A 19 -28.16 -22.64 23.98
N LEU A 20 -27.44 -22.65 25.10
CA LEU A 20 -25.97 -22.68 25.12
C LEU A 20 -25.36 -23.87 24.36
N ASN A 21 -26.02 -25.02 24.35
CA ASN A 21 -25.60 -26.20 23.60
C ASN A 21 -25.75 -26.05 22.07
N GLN A 22 -26.56 -25.09 21.60
CA GLN A 22 -26.81 -24.79 20.19
C GLN A 22 -26.07 -23.54 19.69
N GLN A 23 -25.44 -22.79 20.60
CA GLN A 23 -24.59 -21.65 20.24
C GLN A 23 -23.29 -22.12 19.58
N THR A 24 -22.85 -21.37 18.57
CA THR A 24 -21.54 -21.56 17.96
C THR A 24 -20.42 -21.26 18.95
N GLN A 25 -19.25 -21.88 18.73
CA GLN A 25 -18.07 -21.62 19.56
C GLN A 25 -17.63 -20.16 19.50
N LEU A 26 -17.78 -19.52 18.34
CA LEU A 26 -17.49 -18.10 18.16
C LEU A 26 -18.36 -17.22 19.06
N THR A 27 -19.68 -17.44 19.11
CA THR A 27 -20.58 -16.70 20.00
C THR A 27 -20.23 -16.93 21.48
N LYS A 28 -19.89 -18.17 21.85
CA LYS A 28 -19.48 -18.51 23.22
C LYS A 28 -18.19 -17.79 23.63
N ASP A 29 -17.18 -17.83 22.78
CA ASP A 29 -15.87 -17.20 23.04
C ASP A 29 -16.00 -15.68 23.07
N MET A 30 -16.71 -15.10 22.10
CA MET A 30 -16.92 -13.65 22.00
C MET A 30 -17.57 -13.05 23.25
N PHE A 31 -18.53 -13.75 23.87
CA PHE A 31 -19.21 -13.28 25.08
C PHE A 31 -18.59 -13.81 26.39
N LYS A 32 -17.43 -14.48 26.34
CA LYS A 32 -16.74 -15.03 27.51
C LYS A 32 -16.12 -13.93 28.39
N SER A 33 -15.60 -12.87 27.76
CA SER A 33 -15.06 -11.69 28.45
C SER A 33 -14.96 -10.50 27.51
N TYR A 34 -14.83 -9.29 28.05
CA TYR A 34 -14.56 -8.09 27.24
C TYR A 34 -13.27 -8.22 26.40
N LYS A 35 -12.25 -8.92 26.92
CA LYS A 35 -11.01 -9.20 26.19
C LYS A 35 -11.25 -10.08 24.96
N GLU A 36 -12.01 -11.17 25.12
CA GLU A 36 -12.33 -12.05 24.00
C GLU A 36 -13.27 -11.39 23.00
N PHE A 37 -14.22 -10.58 23.47
CA PHE A 37 -15.04 -9.73 22.61
C PHE A 37 -14.18 -8.82 21.73
N LYS A 38 -13.24 -8.09 22.34
CA LYS A 38 -12.31 -7.21 21.62
C LYS A 38 -11.43 -8.01 20.65
N ASN A 39 -10.88 -9.14 21.07
CA ASN A 39 -10.07 -10.01 20.21
C ASN A 39 -10.84 -10.50 18.98
N GLN A 40 -12.09 -10.95 19.15
CA GLN A 40 -12.91 -11.41 18.02
C GLN A 40 -13.28 -10.25 17.10
N LEU A 41 -13.61 -9.08 17.66
CA LEU A 41 -13.89 -7.88 16.88
C LEU A 41 -12.67 -7.41 16.08
N GLU A 42 -11.47 -7.45 16.66
CA GLU A 42 -10.22 -7.13 15.99
C GLU A 42 -9.85 -8.16 14.91
N LYS A 43 -10.04 -9.47 15.19
CA LYS A 43 -9.85 -10.54 14.20
C LYS A 43 -10.81 -10.42 13.03
N SER A 44 -12.08 -10.11 13.29
CA SER A 44 -13.11 -10.01 12.25
C SER A 44 -12.99 -8.73 11.43
N PHE A 45 -12.57 -7.60 12.02
CA PHE A 45 -12.63 -6.29 11.34
C PHE A 45 -11.34 -5.47 11.31
N ARG A 46 -10.39 -5.64 12.25
CA ARG A 46 -9.23 -4.74 12.36
C ARG A 46 -8.08 -5.14 11.42
N ILE A 47 -7.76 -6.43 11.35
CA ILE A 47 -6.71 -6.94 10.44
C ILE A 47 -7.20 -6.90 8.98
N THR A 48 -8.47 -7.25 8.77
CA THR A 48 -9.08 -7.26 7.43
C THR A 48 -9.15 -5.85 6.84
N ASN A 49 -9.56 -4.84 7.62
CA ASN A 49 -9.75 -3.50 7.07
C ASN A 49 -8.42 -2.77 6.82
N GLU A 50 -7.45 -2.83 7.75
CA GLU A 50 -6.17 -2.11 7.58
C GLU A 50 -5.33 -2.66 6.42
N ALA A 51 -5.28 -3.99 6.25
CA ALA A 51 -4.57 -4.63 5.15
C ALA A 51 -5.29 -4.40 3.81
N GLN A 52 -6.62 -4.53 3.75
CA GLN A 52 -7.39 -4.25 2.53
C GLN A 52 -7.34 -2.78 2.12
N GLU A 53 -7.40 -1.85 3.09
CA GLU A 53 -7.28 -0.42 2.82
C GLU A 53 -5.87 -0.08 2.34
N ALA A 54 -4.83 -0.69 2.93
CA ALA A 54 -3.45 -0.53 2.47
C ALA A 54 -3.27 -1.10 1.06
N GLU A 55 -3.86 -2.25 0.76
CA GLU A 55 -3.81 -2.87 -0.57
C GLU A 55 -4.51 -1.99 -1.62
N LYS A 56 -5.69 -1.47 -1.30
CA LYS A 56 -6.41 -0.52 -2.17
C LYS A 56 -5.57 0.74 -2.40
N LYS A 57 -5.00 1.32 -1.34
CA LYS A 57 -4.10 2.47 -1.46
C LYS A 57 -2.88 2.17 -2.32
N LEU A 58 -2.27 0.98 -2.21
CA LEU A 58 -1.15 0.56 -3.05
C LEU A 58 -1.55 0.46 -4.52
N ARG A 59 -2.72 -0.12 -4.82
CA ARG A 59 -3.25 -0.25 -6.19
C ARG A 59 -3.54 1.11 -6.84
N ASP A 60 -4.02 2.07 -6.05
CA ASP A 60 -4.35 3.42 -6.50
C ASP A 60 -3.16 4.39 -6.45
N LEU A 61 -2.05 4.01 -5.81
CA LEU A 61 -0.90 4.88 -5.62
C LEU A 61 -0.25 5.18 -6.97
N ARG A 62 -0.02 6.48 -7.25
CA ARG A 62 0.65 6.97 -8.46
C ARG A 62 1.68 8.03 -8.08
N GLN A 63 2.83 7.99 -8.73
CA GLN A 63 3.92 8.94 -8.51
C GLN A 63 3.55 10.33 -9.05
N LYS A 64 3.10 11.23 -8.15
CA LYS A 64 2.77 12.63 -8.49
C LYS A 64 3.92 13.62 -8.27
N GLY A 65 4.91 13.22 -7.47
CA GLY A 65 6.02 14.09 -7.04
C GLY A 65 7.38 13.42 -7.25
N PRO A 66 8.41 13.81 -6.45
CA PRO A 66 9.70 13.14 -6.46
C PRO A 66 9.56 11.65 -6.15
N CYS A 67 10.33 10.81 -6.85
CA CYS A 67 10.25 9.36 -6.72
C CYS A 67 10.50 8.90 -5.28
N TYR A 68 11.48 9.47 -4.57
CA TYR A 68 11.80 9.05 -3.20
C TYR A 68 10.62 9.18 -2.22
N LYS A 69 9.79 10.22 -2.36
CA LYS A 69 8.58 10.39 -1.52
C LYS A 69 7.52 9.34 -1.85
N HIS A 70 7.36 9.05 -3.14
CA HIS A 70 6.49 7.99 -3.62
C HIS A 70 6.93 6.62 -3.10
N THR A 71 8.22 6.29 -3.23
CA THR A 71 8.82 5.05 -2.71
C THR A 71 8.61 4.89 -1.21
N SER A 72 8.86 5.95 -0.43
CA SER A 72 8.65 5.92 1.02
C SER A 72 7.20 5.60 1.38
N THR A 73 6.24 6.23 0.69
CA THR A 73 4.81 5.97 0.88
C THR A 73 4.45 4.53 0.50
N PHE A 74 4.99 4.03 -0.61
CA PHE A 74 4.76 2.65 -1.06
C PHE A 74 5.27 1.63 -0.04
N ILE A 75 6.50 1.80 0.47
CA ILE A 75 7.09 0.93 1.49
C ILE A 75 6.28 0.95 2.79
N GLN A 76 5.82 2.13 3.23
CA GLN A 76 4.97 2.24 4.42
C GLN A 76 3.67 1.42 4.29
N LEU A 77 3.01 1.47 3.13
CA LEU A 77 1.81 0.68 2.89
C LEU A 77 2.13 -0.82 2.76
N LEU A 78 3.28 -1.17 2.18
CA LEU A 78 3.74 -2.57 2.09
C LEU A 78 3.92 -3.22 3.47
N THR A 79 4.25 -2.48 4.52
CA THR A 79 4.38 -3.05 5.88
C THR A 79 3.08 -3.67 6.42
N LYS A 80 1.94 -3.32 5.81
CA LYS A 80 0.60 -3.77 6.21
C LYS A 80 0.04 -4.89 5.33
N VAL A 81 0.75 -5.28 4.27
CA VAL A 81 0.30 -6.29 3.30
C VAL A 81 1.36 -7.37 3.07
N ASN A 82 0.92 -8.60 2.81
CA ASN A 82 1.82 -9.71 2.55
C ASN A 82 1.93 -9.98 1.04
N TRP A 83 2.68 -9.14 0.33
CA TRP A 83 2.92 -9.27 -1.12
C TRP A 83 4.21 -10.03 -1.42
N THR A 84 4.20 -10.82 -2.50
CA THR A 84 5.41 -11.45 -3.05
C THR A 84 6.35 -10.41 -3.65
N GLU A 85 7.65 -10.73 -3.78
CA GLU A 85 8.61 -9.84 -4.43
C GLU A 85 8.19 -9.45 -5.86
N GLU A 86 7.63 -10.39 -6.62
CA GLU A 86 7.10 -10.15 -7.96
C GLU A 86 5.93 -9.15 -7.93
N SER A 87 4.96 -9.35 -7.03
CA SER A 87 3.83 -8.43 -6.86
C SER A 87 4.28 -7.03 -6.47
N LYS A 88 5.29 -6.91 -5.57
CA LYS A 88 5.87 -5.62 -5.20
C LYS A 88 6.50 -4.92 -6.39
N LYS A 89 7.30 -5.65 -7.19
CA LYS A 89 7.97 -5.10 -8.38
C LYS A 89 6.96 -4.62 -9.42
N GLU A 90 6.02 -5.47 -9.77
CA GLU A 90 5.01 -5.18 -10.78
C GLU A 90 4.17 -3.95 -10.38
N MET A 91 3.59 -3.97 -9.18
CA MET A 91 2.74 -2.88 -8.71
C MET A 91 3.52 -1.58 -8.52
N TYR A 92 4.77 -1.65 -8.05
CA TYR A 92 5.63 -0.49 -7.95
C TYR A 92 5.92 0.09 -9.33
N TYR A 93 6.31 -0.73 -10.31
CA TYR A 93 6.54 -0.29 -11.68
C TYR A 93 5.31 0.41 -12.26
N TYR A 94 4.11 -0.16 -12.13
CA TYR A 94 2.87 0.46 -12.61
C TYR A 94 2.55 1.80 -11.94
N SER A 95 2.98 1.98 -10.69
CA SER A 95 2.74 3.20 -9.93
C SER A 95 3.66 4.37 -10.32
N LEU A 96 4.76 4.12 -11.06
CA LEU A 96 5.73 5.14 -11.49
C LEU A 96 5.21 6.02 -12.64
N LYS A 97 5.80 7.21 -12.77
CA LYS A 97 5.53 8.11 -13.92
C LYS A 97 5.94 7.45 -15.24
N PRO A 98 5.24 7.74 -16.35
CA PRO A 98 5.61 7.25 -17.69
C PRO A 98 7.08 7.49 -18.02
N GLU A 99 7.58 8.72 -17.83
CA GLU A 99 8.97 9.09 -18.13
C GLU A 99 10.00 8.21 -17.39
N VAL A 100 9.72 7.81 -16.15
CA VAL A 100 10.61 6.94 -15.35
C VAL A 100 10.54 5.50 -15.86
N LYS A 101 9.33 5.01 -16.18
CA LYS A 101 9.12 3.66 -16.72
C LYS A 101 9.83 3.45 -18.06
N ASP A 102 9.82 4.47 -18.92
CA ASP A 102 10.45 4.42 -20.24
C ASP A 102 11.97 4.28 -20.14
N GLU A 103 12.61 4.95 -19.18
CA GLU A 103 14.06 4.81 -18.94
C GLU A 103 14.40 3.47 -18.28
N ILE A 104 13.59 3.00 -17.33
CA ILE A 104 13.77 1.66 -16.74
C ILE A 104 13.74 0.58 -17.83
N TYR A 105 12.82 0.70 -18.79
CA TYR A 105 12.71 -0.25 -19.91
C TYR A 105 13.97 -0.28 -20.79
N LYS A 106 14.66 0.86 -20.95
CA LYS A 106 15.90 0.95 -21.74
C LYS A 106 17.11 0.34 -21.05
N THR A 107 17.07 0.13 -19.73
CA THR A 107 18.25 -0.23 -18.95
C THR A 107 18.51 -1.74 -18.95
N ASP A 108 17.72 -2.54 -19.66
CA ASP A 108 17.71 -4.03 -19.67
C ASP A 108 17.62 -4.68 -18.26
N GLN A 109 17.46 -3.85 -17.24
CA GLN A 109 17.30 -4.19 -15.85
C GLN A 109 15.82 -4.21 -15.53
N GLN A 110 15.17 -5.33 -15.85
CA GLN A 110 14.12 -5.78 -14.95
C GLN A 110 14.81 -6.09 -13.62
N ALA A 111 14.84 -5.09 -12.74
CA ALA A 111 15.58 -5.16 -11.49
C ALA A 111 15.33 -6.50 -10.77
N VAL A 112 16.43 -7.18 -10.44
CA VAL A 112 16.41 -8.54 -9.85
C VAL A 112 15.53 -8.56 -8.60
N SER A 113 15.61 -7.52 -7.77
CA SER A 113 14.85 -7.34 -6.53
C SER A 113 13.99 -6.06 -6.53
N PHE A 114 12.97 -6.02 -5.66
CA PHE A 114 12.19 -4.82 -5.41
C PHE A 114 13.08 -3.64 -4.99
N THR A 115 14.07 -3.88 -4.12
CA THR A 115 15.01 -2.86 -3.66
C THR A 115 15.77 -2.22 -4.82
N ASN A 116 16.32 -3.03 -5.74
CA ASN A 116 17.04 -2.52 -6.89
C ASN A 116 16.14 -1.68 -7.80
N LEU A 117 14.88 -2.10 -7.99
CA LEU A 117 13.90 -1.36 -8.78
C LEU A 117 13.65 0.03 -8.19
N THR A 118 13.48 0.09 -6.86
CA THR A 118 13.20 1.36 -6.17
C THR A 118 14.38 2.32 -6.25
N GLN A 119 15.61 1.83 -6.11
CA GLN A 119 16.83 2.63 -6.20
C GLN A 119 17.03 3.18 -7.61
N GLU A 120 16.86 2.33 -8.64
CA GLU A 120 17.03 2.75 -10.03
C GLU A 120 15.96 3.78 -10.43
N ALA A 121 14.70 3.57 -10.03
CA ALA A 121 13.63 4.53 -10.27
C ALA A 121 13.92 5.91 -9.66
N ILE A 122 14.48 5.96 -8.43
CA ILE A 122 14.86 7.21 -7.77
C ILE A 122 15.99 7.91 -8.53
N LYS A 123 17.03 7.16 -8.91
CA LYS A 123 18.18 7.68 -9.66
C LYS A 123 17.74 8.28 -11.00
N ILE A 124 16.86 7.59 -11.72
CA ILE A 124 16.29 8.05 -13.00
C ILE A 124 15.48 9.33 -12.81
N ASP A 125 14.54 9.38 -11.86
CA ASP A 125 13.70 10.57 -11.62
C ASP A 125 14.56 11.79 -11.24
N ASN A 126 15.60 11.59 -10.41
CA ASN A 126 16.55 12.65 -10.06
C ASN A 126 17.31 13.16 -11.28
N ARG A 127 17.87 12.27 -12.12
CA ARG A 127 18.60 12.69 -13.33
C ARG A 127 17.69 13.41 -14.33
N GLN A 128 16.45 12.95 -14.49
CA GLN A 128 15.47 13.62 -15.33
C GLN A 128 15.15 15.03 -14.83
N TRP A 129 15.05 15.21 -13.51
CA TRP A 129 14.84 16.51 -12.90
C TRP A 129 16.05 17.44 -13.13
N GLU A 130 17.27 16.97 -12.89
CA GLU A 130 18.50 17.73 -13.15
C GLU A 130 18.55 18.20 -14.60
N ARG A 131 18.30 17.29 -15.56
CA ARG A 131 18.32 17.65 -16.98
C ARG A 131 17.22 18.65 -17.34
N LYS A 132 16.07 18.62 -16.65
CA LYS A 132 15.03 19.65 -16.79
C LYS A 132 15.50 21.01 -16.25
N GLN A 133 16.31 21.07 -15.19
CA GLN A 133 16.89 22.32 -14.69
C GLN A 133 18.00 22.84 -15.60
N GLU A 134 18.91 21.97 -16.07
CA GLU A 134 19.96 22.31 -17.04
C GLU A 134 19.36 22.96 -18.30
N ARG A 135 18.34 22.34 -18.91
CA ARG A 135 17.67 22.91 -20.08
C ARG A 135 16.97 24.24 -19.83
N LYS A 136 16.52 24.50 -18.59
CA LYS A 136 15.93 25.80 -18.22
C LYS A 136 17.00 26.86 -18.04
N ALA A 137 18.13 26.50 -17.42
CA ALA A 137 19.30 27.35 -17.27
C ALA A 137 19.88 27.74 -18.64
N GLU A 138 20.12 26.78 -19.53
CA GLU A 138 20.57 27.00 -20.91
C GLU A 138 19.68 28.00 -21.67
N LYS A 139 18.35 27.92 -21.48
CA LYS A 139 17.39 28.83 -22.13
C LYS A 139 17.30 30.23 -21.52
N THR A 140 17.67 30.40 -20.26
CA THR A 140 17.47 31.67 -19.52
C THR A 140 18.77 32.37 -19.12
N GLY A 141 19.94 31.75 -19.36
CA GLY A 141 21.24 32.26 -18.92
C GLY A 141 21.45 32.23 -17.40
N ASN A 142 20.52 31.64 -16.64
CA ASN A 142 20.57 31.55 -15.18
C ASN A 142 21.31 30.28 -14.71
N PRO A 143 21.90 30.29 -13.50
CA PRO A 143 22.58 29.12 -12.95
C PRO A 143 21.64 27.94 -12.66
N VAL A 144 22.16 26.72 -12.79
CA VAL A 144 21.41 25.47 -12.57
C VAL A 144 21.05 25.33 -11.09
N LYS A 145 19.78 25.04 -10.79
CA LYS A 145 19.33 24.70 -9.43
C LYS A 145 19.52 23.20 -9.20
N HIS A 146 20.27 22.83 -8.17
CA HIS A 146 20.43 21.43 -7.73
C HIS A 146 19.36 21.05 -6.71
N HIS A 147 19.09 19.74 -6.59
CA HIS A 147 18.08 19.21 -5.68
C HIS A 147 18.59 19.34 -4.22
N PRO A 148 17.77 19.76 -3.24
CA PRO A 148 18.08 19.53 -1.82
C PRO A 148 17.93 18.05 -1.45
#